data_AF-A0A9D8DMN8-F1
#
_entry.id   AF-A0A9D8DMN8-F1
#
_cell.length_a   1.000
_cell.length_b   1.000
_cell.length_c   1.000
_cell.angle_alpha   90.00
_cell.angle_beta   90.00
_cell.angle_gamma   90.00
#
_symmetry.space_group_name_H-M   'P 1'
#
loop_
_entity.id
_entity.type
_entity.pdbx_description
1 polymer ?
#
loop_
_entity_poly.entity_id
_entity_poly.type
_entity_poly.pdbx_seq_one_letter_code
_entity_poly.pdbx_strand_id
1 'polypeptide(L)'
;MTRDTPAPQTRTPGGPSILSPLPCRIASTSSRRGPGPDAAWRTSESRCVRARRPIRCGRMHAVTAARRPRRTTRLVGIAVVVCAVLAGCTSGGDSSATGTPPELPADAAARFASTRNSDDAIAFARSVRFHRDPRFAAHLVDLIRIGYSSTAADEAVAGLAELSGIPATGRYIDDYLVYGQWAFEEGPEPPDGYAEFKAGLYTQVDDEFVPLLLQVTDRRLLGALQWGGVGVGAIRELNEPARIGATEAPWAEPDEILFGTVGPNGTPLAYPERIIGRHELANDVLDGVPITVAYCTLCRAVRTYDRRVDGRTLTFRTSGLLLYSNKVMVDNETSSLWQQLTGEAIAGPLAGKQLRELPVETTTWADWTARHPSAVMVDRPPPFIIDPETGVPITYDYRPGAALASYFASQELWFPVLATPDHFPLKEPMATIALGGRHFAVSVAALERAGEVTVRVGDRSVRAVAIDRGARFLDVTTGAELVSGQAFWFAWYGLHPDTDWWPRTAK
;
A
#
# COMPACT_ATOMS: atom_id res chain seq x y z
N MET A 1 0.51 74.85 30.67
CA MET A 1 -0.42 74.98 29.52
C MET A 1 -0.71 73.56 29.03
N THR A 2 -1.50 72.70 29.66
CA THR A 2 -2.77 72.81 30.44
C THR A 2 -3.96 73.35 29.65
N ARG A 3 -5.07 72.58 29.74
CA ARG A 3 -6.49 72.88 29.40
C ARG A 3 -6.97 72.57 27.98
N ASP A 4 -8.20 72.08 27.76
CA ASP A 4 -9.20 71.43 28.66
C ASP A 4 -10.26 70.66 27.84
N THR A 5 -10.95 69.70 28.48
CA THR A 5 -12.18 69.01 28.02
C THR A 5 -13.41 69.93 28.12
N PRO A 6 -14.59 69.64 27.49
CA PRO A 6 -15.56 68.69 28.09
C PRO A 6 -16.50 67.93 27.13
N ALA A 7 -17.24 66.95 27.68
CA ALA A 7 -18.41 66.28 27.08
C ALA A 7 -19.73 66.78 27.71
N PRO A 8 -20.91 66.35 27.19
CA PRO A 8 -21.99 65.98 28.12
C PRO A 8 -22.86 64.77 27.71
N GLN A 9 -23.66 64.30 28.67
CA GLN A 9 -24.71 63.26 28.58
C GLN A 9 -26.11 63.92 28.86
N THR A 10 -27.30 63.30 28.81
CA THR A 10 -27.84 61.92 28.67
C THR A 10 -29.19 61.98 27.92
N ARG A 11 -29.79 60.84 27.51
CA ARG A 11 -31.16 60.39 27.95
C ARG A 11 -31.71 59.18 27.16
N THR A 12 -32.27 58.22 27.90
CA THR A 12 -33.19 57.15 27.44
C THR A 12 -34.65 57.49 27.79
N PRO A 13 -35.67 56.87 27.15
CA PRO A 13 -36.44 55.84 27.87
C PRO A 13 -37.08 54.71 27.00
N GLY A 14 -37.48 53.60 27.62
CA GLY A 14 -38.56 52.71 27.12
C GLY A 14 -38.22 51.22 26.92
N GLY A 15 -38.75 50.34 27.79
CA GLY A 15 -38.94 48.90 27.51
C GLY A 15 -40.35 48.62 26.93
N PRO A 16 -40.84 47.35 26.82
CA PRO A 16 -40.55 46.23 27.73
C PRO A 16 -40.20 44.88 27.05
N SER A 17 -39.95 43.87 27.90
CA SER A 17 -39.50 42.50 27.62
C SER A 17 -40.56 41.55 27.02
N ILE A 18 -40.14 40.38 26.47
CA ILE A 18 -40.79 39.06 26.69
C ILE A 18 -39.89 37.87 26.28
N LEU A 19 -39.67 36.97 27.26
CA LEU A 19 -39.40 35.51 27.28
C LEU A 19 -38.63 34.77 26.15
N SER A 20 -37.59 34.05 26.58
CA SER A 20 -37.06 32.82 25.95
C SER A 20 -37.80 31.57 26.45
N PRO A 21 -37.78 30.45 25.70
CA PRO A 21 -37.96 29.11 26.25
C PRO A 21 -36.65 28.30 26.27
N LEU A 22 -36.40 27.62 27.40
CA LEU A 22 -35.45 26.50 27.51
C LEU A 22 -35.98 25.25 26.80
N PRO A 23 -35.12 24.25 26.54
CA PRO A 23 -35.57 22.88 26.81
C PRO A 23 -34.61 22.03 27.68
N CYS A 24 -35.27 21.10 28.37
CA CYS A 24 -34.82 20.06 29.29
C CYS A 24 -33.40 19.47 29.14
N ARG A 25 -32.76 19.24 30.30
CA ARG A 25 -31.85 18.10 30.50
C ARG A 25 -32.66 16.80 30.65
N ILE A 26 -32.25 15.75 29.95
CA ILE A 26 -32.44 14.36 30.38
C ILE A 26 -31.08 13.66 30.27
N ALA A 27 -30.70 12.89 31.28
CA ALA A 27 -29.48 12.09 31.28
C ALA A 27 -29.80 10.61 31.07
N SER A 28 -29.07 9.92 30.18
CA SER A 28 -28.80 8.47 30.29
C SER A 28 -27.76 7.97 29.28
N THR A 29 -26.63 7.51 29.81
CA THR A 29 -25.90 6.28 29.46
C THR A 29 -25.75 5.80 27.99
N SER A 30 -24.46 5.73 27.61
CA SER A 30 -23.78 4.61 26.95
C SER A 30 -24.03 4.26 25.47
N SER A 31 -22.90 4.30 24.74
CA SER A 31 -22.51 3.42 23.63
C SER A 31 -23.34 3.42 22.34
N ARG A 32 -22.71 3.94 21.28
CA ARG A 32 -22.32 3.15 20.11
C ARG A 32 -21.16 3.84 19.39
N ARG A 33 -20.07 3.10 19.16
CA ARG A 33 -19.00 3.53 18.25
C ARG A 33 -19.58 3.49 16.83
N GLY A 34 -19.46 4.59 16.09
CA GLY A 34 -19.53 4.50 14.63
C GLY A 34 -18.28 3.79 14.11
N PRO A 35 -18.35 3.07 12.97
CA PRO A 35 -17.15 2.49 12.35
C PRO A 35 -16.26 3.63 11.83
N GLY A 36 -14.97 3.58 12.16
CA GLY A 36 -13.97 4.45 11.56
C GLY A 36 -13.61 4.00 10.13
N PRO A 37 -12.94 4.86 9.33
CA PRO A 37 -12.66 4.60 7.92
C PRO A 37 -11.74 3.41 7.62
N ASP A 38 -11.05 2.85 8.63
CA ASP A 38 -10.23 1.64 8.50
C ASP A 38 -11.04 0.36 8.14
N ALA A 39 -12.37 0.39 8.25
CA ALA A 39 -13.23 -0.77 7.99
C ALA A 39 -13.27 -1.21 6.51
N ALA A 40 -12.89 -0.35 5.56
CA ALA A 40 -12.93 -0.66 4.13
C ALA A 40 -11.95 -1.79 3.72
N TRP A 41 -10.92 -2.06 4.53
CA TRP A 41 -9.82 -2.97 4.18
C TRP A 41 -9.96 -4.41 4.72
N ARG A 42 -11.04 -4.75 5.45
CA ARG A 42 -11.18 -6.09 6.08
C ARG A 42 -12.48 -6.86 5.81
N THR A 43 -13.46 -6.32 5.10
CA THR A 43 -14.67 -7.09 4.74
C THR A 43 -15.27 -6.69 3.38
N SER A 44 -14.95 -7.44 2.33
CA SER A 44 -15.72 -7.47 1.08
C SER A 44 -16.88 -8.47 1.18
N GLU A 45 -17.84 -8.22 2.10
CA GLU A 45 -19.16 -8.87 2.00
C GLU A 45 -20.08 -8.01 1.12
N SER A 46 -20.36 -8.53 -0.07
CA SER A 46 -21.02 -7.82 -1.17
C SER A 46 -22.45 -7.37 -0.84
N ARG A 47 -22.64 -6.07 -0.58
CA ARG A 47 -23.99 -5.48 -0.53
C ARG A 47 -24.47 -5.08 -1.92
N CYS A 48 -25.02 -6.04 -2.66
CA CYS A 48 -25.80 -5.74 -3.86
C CYS A 48 -26.96 -4.79 -3.54
N VAL A 49 -26.98 -3.61 -4.16
CA VAL A 49 -28.14 -2.71 -4.15
C VAL A 49 -29.23 -3.31 -5.05
N ARG A 50 -30.13 -4.12 -4.46
CA ARG A 50 -31.29 -4.65 -5.20
C ARG A 50 -32.39 -3.60 -5.33
N ALA A 51 -32.83 -3.37 -6.57
CA ALA A 51 -33.98 -2.55 -6.88
C ALA A 51 -35.28 -3.06 -6.23
N ARG A 52 -36.17 -2.13 -5.85
CA ARG A 52 -37.39 -2.41 -5.07
C ARG A 52 -38.49 -3.10 -5.89
N ARG A 53 -38.90 -4.31 -5.50
CA ARG A 53 -40.31 -4.78 -5.54
C ARG A 53 -40.62 -5.69 -4.33
N PRO A 54 -41.83 -5.65 -3.76
CA PRO A 54 -42.12 -6.26 -2.46
C PRO A 54 -42.61 -7.71 -2.55
N ILE A 55 -42.18 -8.56 -1.62
CA ILE A 55 -42.78 -9.88 -1.35
C ILE A 55 -43.05 -9.99 0.17
N ARG A 56 -44.16 -10.68 0.51
CA ARG A 56 -44.81 -10.67 1.83
C ARG A 56 -44.00 -11.33 2.94
N CYS A 57 -44.18 -10.84 4.17
CA CYS A 57 -43.67 -11.45 5.39
C CYS A 57 -44.28 -12.84 5.66
N GLY A 58 -43.44 -13.82 5.95
CA GLY A 58 -43.80 -15.06 6.66
C GLY A 58 -43.06 -15.11 8.00
N ARG A 59 -43.79 -15.30 9.11
CA ARG A 59 -43.20 -15.49 10.45
C ARG A 59 -42.64 -16.92 10.58
N MET A 60 -41.52 -17.09 11.28
CA MET A 60 -41.32 -18.29 12.09
C MET A 60 -40.46 -18.00 13.34
N HIS A 61 -40.65 -18.81 14.38
CA HIS A 61 -40.19 -18.54 15.74
C HIS A 61 -38.79 -19.09 16.05
N ALA A 62 -38.11 -18.46 17.01
CA ALA A 62 -36.95 -19.02 17.72
C ALA A 62 -37.38 -20.02 18.83
N VAL A 63 -36.40 -20.57 19.59
CA VAL A 63 -36.46 -21.55 20.73
C VAL A 63 -36.02 -22.96 20.30
N THR A 64 -35.10 -23.70 20.95
CA THR A 64 -34.11 -23.44 22.04
C THR A 64 -32.94 -24.44 21.97
N ALA A 65 -31.86 -24.20 22.72
CA ALA A 65 -30.74 -25.14 22.91
C ALA A 65 -31.05 -26.28 23.91
N ALA A 66 -30.38 -27.43 23.75
CA ALA A 66 -30.35 -28.54 24.72
C ALA A 66 -28.95 -29.17 24.86
N ARG A 67 -28.72 -29.93 25.93
CA ARG A 67 -27.38 -30.24 26.50
C ARG A 67 -26.78 -31.60 26.09
N ARG A 68 -25.44 -31.69 26.17
CA ARG A 68 -24.63 -32.93 26.23
C ARG A 68 -24.97 -33.82 27.44
N PRO A 69 -24.61 -35.11 27.37
CA PRO A 69 -23.91 -35.81 28.45
C PRO A 69 -22.50 -36.31 28.05
N ARG A 70 -21.77 -36.94 29.00
CA ARG A 70 -20.33 -37.33 28.93
C ARG A 70 -20.13 -38.84 29.22
N ARG A 71 -18.89 -39.31 28.96
CA ARG A 71 -18.22 -40.58 29.41
C ARG A 71 -18.48 -41.80 28.50
N THR A 72 -17.56 -42.77 28.32
CA THR A 72 -16.35 -43.13 29.12
C THR A 72 -15.23 -43.77 28.27
N THR A 73 -14.03 -43.88 28.85
CA THR A 73 -12.76 -44.39 28.29
C THR A 73 -12.64 -45.92 28.19
N ARG A 74 -11.89 -46.46 27.21
CA ARG A 74 -10.88 -47.54 27.43
C ARG A 74 -9.89 -47.74 26.25
N LEU A 75 -8.86 -48.56 26.51
CA LEU A 75 -7.53 -48.63 25.86
C LEU A 75 -7.33 -49.83 24.92
N VAL A 76 -6.34 -49.66 24.02
CA VAL A 76 -5.41 -50.68 23.44
C VAL A 76 -5.95 -51.73 22.45
N GLY A 77 -5.21 -51.88 21.34
CA GLY A 77 -5.30 -53.00 20.40
C GLY A 77 -4.44 -52.81 19.16
N ILE A 78 -3.15 -53.23 19.20
CA ILE A 78 -2.30 -53.31 18.01
C ILE A 78 -2.66 -54.58 17.23
N ALA A 79 -2.91 -54.46 15.92
CA ALA A 79 -2.91 -55.59 15.00
C ALA A 79 -2.48 -55.13 13.60
N VAL A 80 -1.22 -55.40 13.25
CA VAL A 80 -0.77 -55.37 11.84
C VAL A 80 -1.20 -56.70 11.22
N VAL A 81 -2.06 -56.64 10.20
CA VAL A 81 -2.35 -57.80 9.33
C VAL A 81 -2.22 -57.37 7.88
N VAL A 82 -1.11 -57.77 7.27
CA VAL A 82 -0.95 -57.77 5.81
C VAL A 82 -1.56 -59.06 5.29
N CYS A 83 -2.63 -58.97 4.50
CA CYS A 83 -3.10 -60.06 3.65
C CYS A 83 -3.77 -59.47 2.40
N ALA A 84 -3.06 -59.55 1.27
CA ALA A 84 -3.66 -59.33 -0.04
C ALA A 84 -4.34 -60.64 -0.50
N VAL A 85 -5.63 -60.58 -0.80
CA VAL A 85 -6.32 -61.62 -1.59
C VAL A 85 -7.22 -60.93 -2.61
N LEU A 86 -6.96 -61.20 -3.88
CA LEU A 86 -7.81 -60.81 -5.01
C LEU A 86 -8.90 -61.87 -5.21
N ALA A 87 -10.16 -61.48 -5.06
CA ALA A 87 -11.32 -62.05 -5.77
C ALA A 87 -12.55 -61.18 -5.45
N GLY A 88 -13.17 -60.59 -6.47
CA GLY A 88 -14.28 -59.66 -6.27
C GLY A 88 -15.66 -60.32 -6.25
N CYS A 89 -16.61 -59.67 -5.59
CA CYS A 89 -18.00 -59.59 -6.06
C CYS A 89 -18.60 -58.24 -5.63
N THR A 90 -19.42 -57.67 -6.50
CA THR A 90 -19.90 -56.28 -6.49
C THR A 90 -21.01 -55.99 -5.47
N SER A 91 -21.00 -54.80 -4.86
CA SER A 91 -22.23 -53.97 -4.75
C SER A 91 -21.97 -52.52 -4.32
N GLY A 92 -22.28 -51.57 -5.20
CA GLY A 92 -22.72 -50.20 -4.85
C GLY A 92 -21.64 -49.15 -4.55
N GLY A 93 -21.38 -48.23 -5.48
CA GLY A 93 -20.74 -46.95 -5.13
C GLY A 93 -20.04 -46.15 -6.24
N ASP A 94 -19.69 -46.74 -7.38
CA ASP A 94 -19.01 -45.99 -8.45
C ASP A 94 -19.99 -45.10 -9.22
N SER A 95 -19.96 -43.80 -8.93
CA SER A 95 -20.54 -42.75 -9.78
C SER A 95 -19.47 -42.19 -10.72
N SER A 96 -19.22 -42.92 -11.82
CA SER A 96 -18.78 -42.41 -13.13
C SER A 96 -17.98 -41.09 -13.14
N ALA A 97 -16.66 -41.17 -12.97
CA ALA A 97 -15.73 -40.14 -13.45
C ALA A 97 -15.57 -40.21 -14.98
N THR A 98 -16.67 -40.03 -15.71
CA THR A 98 -16.70 -39.92 -17.19
C THR A 98 -17.08 -38.50 -17.59
N GLY A 99 -16.32 -37.54 -17.09
CA GLY A 99 -16.29 -36.18 -17.64
C GLY A 99 -15.20 -36.09 -18.70
N THR A 100 -15.44 -35.31 -19.76
CA THR A 100 -14.34 -34.78 -20.59
C THR A 100 -13.31 -34.13 -19.65
N PRO A 101 -12.00 -34.38 -19.80
CA PRO A 101 -11.01 -33.67 -18.99
C PRO A 101 -11.20 -32.15 -19.14
N PRO A 102 -10.88 -31.34 -18.13
CA PRO A 102 -10.86 -29.90 -18.27
C PRO A 102 -10.11 -29.49 -19.53
N GLU A 103 -10.61 -28.46 -20.20
CA GLU A 103 -9.92 -27.78 -21.29
C GLU A 103 -8.51 -27.32 -20.85
N LEU A 104 -7.57 -27.17 -21.79
CA LEU A 104 -6.22 -26.70 -21.48
C LEU A 104 -6.25 -25.32 -20.76
N PRO A 105 -5.33 -25.05 -19.82
CA PRO A 105 -5.41 -23.81 -19.03
C PRO A 105 -5.29 -22.53 -19.85
N ALA A 106 -4.58 -22.57 -20.99
CA ALA A 106 -4.45 -21.44 -21.91
C ALA A 106 -5.79 -21.08 -22.58
N ASP A 107 -6.52 -22.06 -23.10
CA ASP A 107 -7.81 -21.86 -23.74
C ASP A 107 -8.87 -21.40 -22.71
N ALA A 108 -8.81 -21.97 -21.50
CA ALA A 108 -9.66 -21.56 -20.39
C ALA A 108 -9.38 -20.11 -19.91
N ALA A 109 -8.11 -19.71 -19.87
CA ALA A 109 -7.72 -18.33 -19.58
C ALA A 109 -8.22 -17.36 -20.68
N ALA A 110 -8.07 -17.72 -21.95
CA ALA A 110 -8.54 -16.94 -23.09
C ALA A 110 -10.07 -16.80 -23.09
N ARG A 111 -10.82 -17.88 -22.78
CA ARG A 111 -12.28 -17.78 -22.60
C ARG A 111 -12.60 -16.82 -21.47
N PHE A 112 -12.04 -16.99 -20.27
CA PHE A 112 -12.32 -16.10 -19.14
C PHE A 112 -11.99 -14.62 -19.46
N ALA A 113 -10.87 -14.33 -20.12
CA ALA A 113 -10.50 -12.97 -20.53
C ALA A 113 -11.56 -12.31 -21.44
N SER A 114 -12.22 -13.12 -22.28
CA SER A 114 -13.30 -12.67 -23.18
C SER A 114 -14.68 -12.59 -22.51
N THR A 115 -15.04 -13.56 -21.66
CA THR A 115 -16.39 -13.69 -21.11
C THR A 115 -16.59 -12.99 -19.77
N ARG A 116 -15.50 -12.88 -18.99
CA ARG A 116 -15.43 -12.20 -17.68
C ARG A 116 -16.64 -12.55 -16.80
N ASN A 117 -16.77 -13.84 -16.48
CA ASN A 117 -17.79 -14.36 -15.59
C ASN A 117 -17.22 -15.37 -14.59
N SER A 118 -17.97 -15.65 -13.53
CA SER A 118 -17.48 -16.49 -12.41
C SER A 118 -17.34 -17.96 -12.77
N ASP A 119 -18.19 -18.48 -13.65
CA ASP A 119 -18.14 -19.90 -14.04
C ASP A 119 -16.88 -20.19 -14.85
N ASP A 120 -16.48 -19.28 -15.74
CA ASP A 120 -15.23 -19.37 -16.50
C ASP A 120 -13.99 -19.15 -15.63
N ALA A 121 -14.05 -18.27 -14.62
CA ALA A 121 -12.97 -18.12 -13.63
C ALA A 121 -12.74 -19.42 -12.83
N ILE A 122 -13.83 -20.07 -12.40
CA ILE A 122 -13.80 -21.36 -11.70
C ILE A 122 -13.30 -22.48 -12.63
N ALA A 123 -13.77 -22.52 -13.88
CA ALA A 123 -13.33 -23.50 -14.87
C ALA A 123 -11.84 -23.37 -15.18
N PHE A 124 -11.32 -22.14 -15.31
CA PHE A 124 -9.90 -21.86 -15.47
C PHE A 124 -9.08 -22.32 -14.25
N ALA A 125 -9.44 -21.93 -13.03
CA ALA A 125 -8.71 -22.34 -11.82
C ALA A 125 -8.67 -23.88 -11.66
N ARG A 126 -9.79 -24.55 -11.94
CA ARG A 126 -9.87 -26.02 -11.99
C ARG A 126 -9.00 -26.64 -13.08
N SER A 127 -8.94 -26.03 -14.26
CA SER A 127 -8.08 -26.48 -15.35
C SER A 127 -6.60 -26.40 -14.97
N VAL A 128 -6.13 -25.27 -14.41
CA VAL A 128 -4.74 -25.12 -13.94
C VAL A 128 -4.40 -26.21 -12.94
N ARG A 129 -5.29 -26.44 -11.96
CA ARG A 129 -5.13 -27.45 -10.91
C ARG A 129 -5.11 -28.88 -11.44
N PHE A 130 -5.97 -29.21 -12.40
CA PHE A 130 -6.01 -30.53 -13.05
C PHE A 130 -4.74 -30.82 -13.86
N HIS A 131 -4.27 -29.85 -14.63
CA HIS A 131 -3.07 -29.99 -15.47
C HIS A 131 -1.76 -29.82 -14.70
N ARG A 132 -1.80 -29.19 -13.52
CA ARG A 132 -0.64 -28.87 -12.67
C ARG A 132 0.43 -28.08 -13.41
N ASP A 133 0.02 -27.08 -14.19
CA ASP A 133 0.93 -26.21 -14.94
C ASP A 133 1.31 -24.98 -14.10
N PRO A 134 2.55 -24.92 -13.55
CA PRO A 134 2.97 -23.84 -12.67
C PRO A 134 3.08 -22.48 -13.38
N ARG A 135 3.10 -22.43 -14.72
CA ARG A 135 3.15 -21.16 -15.48
C ARG A 135 1.90 -20.29 -15.25
N PHE A 136 0.81 -20.86 -14.76
CA PHE A 136 -0.42 -20.14 -14.45
C PHE A 136 -0.50 -19.66 -12.98
N ALA A 137 0.55 -19.85 -12.16
CA ALA A 137 0.57 -19.41 -10.76
C ALA A 137 0.18 -17.93 -10.58
N ALA A 138 0.72 -17.02 -11.40
CA ALA A 138 0.39 -15.59 -11.33
C ALA A 138 -1.10 -15.30 -11.59
N HIS A 139 -1.76 -16.08 -12.46
CA HIS A 139 -3.21 -15.94 -12.70
C HIS A 139 -4.02 -16.32 -11.46
N LEU A 140 -3.61 -17.38 -10.75
CA LEU A 140 -4.26 -17.83 -9.52
C LEU A 140 -4.06 -16.80 -8.39
N VAL A 141 -2.87 -16.20 -8.28
CA VAL A 141 -2.59 -15.12 -7.33
C VAL A 141 -3.48 -13.90 -7.60
N ASP A 142 -3.62 -13.48 -8.86
CA ASP A 142 -4.52 -12.38 -9.24
C ASP A 142 -6.01 -12.71 -8.94
N LEU A 143 -6.46 -13.95 -9.16
CA LEU A 143 -7.83 -14.36 -8.82
C LEU A 143 -8.13 -14.27 -7.31
N ILE A 144 -7.17 -14.63 -6.46
CA ILE A 144 -7.27 -14.44 -5.01
C ILE A 144 -7.28 -12.94 -4.69
N ARG A 145 -6.39 -12.15 -5.30
CA ARG A 145 -6.23 -10.73 -4.98
C ARG A 145 -7.44 -9.88 -5.34
N ILE A 146 -8.01 -10.08 -6.53
CA ILE A 146 -9.18 -9.36 -7.04
C ILE A 146 -10.46 -9.89 -6.39
N GLY A 147 -10.47 -11.15 -5.93
CA GLY A 147 -11.61 -11.73 -5.20
C GLY A 147 -12.84 -11.96 -6.06
N TYR A 148 -12.63 -12.28 -7.36
CA TYR A 148 -13.65 -12.35 -8.41
C TYR A 148 -14.89 -13.17 -8.00
N SER A 149 -14.66 -14.31 -7.33
CA SER A 149 -15.66 -15.20 -6.76
C SER A 149 -14.99 -16.00 -5.65
N SER A 150 -15.68 -16.25 -4.53
CA SER A 150 -15.14 -17.08 -3.45
C SER A 150 -14.76 -18.48 -3.95
N THR A 151 -15.59 -19.10 -4.79
CA THR A 151 -15.29 -20.43 -5.36
C THR A 151 -14.09 -20.40 -6.30
N ALA A 152 -13.87 -19.30 -7.03
CA ALA A 152 -12.67 -19.15 -7.87
C ALA A 152 -11.41 -18.96 -7.02
N ALA A 153 -11.51 -18.20 -5.92
CA ALA A 153 -10.43 -18.02 -4.95
C ALA A 153 -10.11 -19.32 -4.21
N ASP A 154 -11.10 -20.12 -3.81
CA ASP A 154 -10.92 -21.43 -3.18
C ASP A 154 -10.17 -22.41 -4.10
N GLU A 155 -10.56 -22.51 -5.38
CA GLU A 155 -9.87 -23.37 -6.36
C GLU A 155 -8.47 -22.82 -6.71
N ALA A 156 -8.28 -21.50 -6.70
CA ALA A 156 -6.97 -20.86 -6.89
C ALA A 156 -6.02 -21.12 -5.71
N VAL A 157 -6.49 -20.99 -4.46
CA VAL A 157 -5.75 -21.36 -3.24
C VAL A 157 -5.39 -22.85 -3.26
N ALA A 158 -6.33 -23.72 -3.62
CA ALA A 158 -6.06 -25.16 -3.73
C ALA A 158 -5.04 -25.47 -4.84
N GLY A 159 -5.14 -24.81 -5.99
CA GLY A 159 -4.19 -24.93 -7.09
C GLY A 159 -2.77 -24.48 -6.69
N LEU A 160 -2.64 -23.32 -6.04
CA LEU A 160 -1.35 -22.82 -5.56
C LEU A 160 -0.75 -23.69 -4.45
N ALA A 161 -1.57 -24.25 -3.55
CA ALA A 161 -1.12 -25.23 -2.55
C ALA A 161 -0.55 -26.49 -3.21
N GLU A 162 -1.22 -27.02 -4.25
CA GLU A 162 -0.75 -28.20 -4.99
C GLU A 162 0.49 -27.92 -5.86
N LEU A 163 0.64 -26.71 -6.40
CA LEU A 163 1.77 -26.31 -7.23
C LEU A 163 3.03 -25.98 -6.43
N SER A 164 2.88 -25.28 -5.30
CA SER A 164 4.01 -24.88 -4.43
C SER A 164 4.40 -25.93 -3.40
N GLY A 165 3.49 -26.86 -3.06
CA GLY A 165 3.64 -27.77 -1.93
C GLY A 165 3.46 -27.10 -0.55
N ILE A 166 3.15 -25.80 -0.50
CA ILE A 166 2.91 -25.06 0.74
C ILE A 166 1.44 -25.27 1.15
N PRO A 167 1.13 -25.72 2.38
CA PRO A 167 -0.24 -25.90 2.83
C PRO A 167 -1.00 -24.58 2.99
N ALA A 168 -2.23 -24.52 2.47
CA ALA A 168 -3.13 -23.39 2.68
C ALA A 168 -3.47 -23.19 4.16
N THR A 169 -3.44 -21.94 4.61
CA THR A 169 -3.77 -21.52 5.97
C THR A 169 -5.27 -21.45 6.21
N GLY A 170 -6.08 -21.32 5.15
CA GLY A 170 -7.51 -21.06 5.23
C GLY A 170 -7.84 -19.58 5.50
N ARG A 171 -6.87 -18.68 5.35
CA ARG A 171 -7.05 -17.23 5.42
C ARG A 171 -6.53 -16.62 4.11
N TYR A 172 -7.44 -16.22 3.23
CA TYR A 172 -7.10 -15.70 1.88
C TYR A 172 -6.00 -14.64 1.87
N ILE A 173 -5.92 -13.76 2.90
CA ILE A 173 -4.86 -12.75 2.97
C ILE A 173 -3.48 -13.38 3.22
N ASP A 174 -3.35 -14.31 4.16
CA ASP A 174 -2.09 -15.02 4.42
C ASP A 174 -1.70 -15.88 3.20
N ASP A 175 -2.68 -16.59 2.63
CA ASP A 175 -2.49 -17.43 1.45
C ASP A 175 -2.03 -16.59 0.24
N TYR A 176 -2.63 -15.41 0.04
CA TYR A 176 -2.20 -14.44 -0.98
C TYR A 176 -0.77 -13.93 -0.74
N LEU A 177 -0.39 -13.60 0.49
CA LEU A 177 0.96 -13.16 0.83
C LEU A 177 2.00 -14.25 0.52
N VAL A 178 1.74 -15.47 0.98
CA VAL A 178 2.69 -16.60 0.86
C VAL A 178 2.78 -17.10 -0.59
N TYR A 179 1.66 -17.33 -1.27
CA TYR A 179 1.70 -17.78 -2.66
C TYR A 179 2.12 -16.67 -3.63
N GLY A 180 1.82 -15.40 -3.31
CA GLY A 180 2.32 -14.26 -4.07
C GLY A 180 3.84 -14.18 -4.03
N GLN A 181 4.44 -14.24 -2.83
CA GLN A 181 5.89 -14.33 -2.67
C GLN A 181 6.47 -15.51 -3.47
N TRP A 182 5.95 -16.72 -3.26
CA TRP A 182 6.41 -17.92 -3.96
C TRP A 182 6.32 -17.77 -5.50
N ALA A 183 5.22 -17.22 -6.02
CA ALA A 183 5.04 -16.99 -7.44
C ALA A 183 5.99 -15.93 -8.02
N PHE A 184 6.50 -15.01 -7.21
CA PHE A 184 7.51 -14.03 -7.64
C PHE A 184 8.92 -14.62 -7.70
N GLU A 185 9.25 -15.52 -6.79
CA GLU A 185 10.61 -16.05 -6.61
C GLU A 185 10.85 -17.36 -7.37
N GLU A 186 9.91 -18.31 -7.28
CA GLU A 186 10.00 -19.65 -7.86
C GLU A 186 9.07 -19.85 -9.05
N GLY A 187 8.09 -18.96 -9.23
CA GLY A 187 7.12 -19.01 -10.32
C GLY A 187 7.78 -18.99 -11.71
N PRO A 188 7.39 -19.89 -12.62
CA PRO A 188 7.73 -19.75 -14.03
C PRO A 188 7.16 -18.46 -14.63
N GLU A 189 7.75 -17.99 -15.72
CA GLU A 189 7.16 -16.89 -16.48
C GLU A 189 5.74 -17.25 -16.97
N PRO A 190 4.75 -16.33 -16.81
CA PRO A 190 3.41 -16.54 -17.33
C PRO A 190 3.38 -16.76 -18.86
N PRO A 191 2.43 -17.56 -19.38
CA PRO A 191 2.29 -17.82 -20.82
C PRO A 191 1.78 -16.60 -21.61
N ASP A 192 1.72 -16.74 -22.94
CA ASP A 192 1.07 -15.77 -23.82
C ASP A 192 -0.42 -15.66 -23.47
N GLY A 193 -1.03 -14.48 -23.66
CA GLY A 193 -2.41 -14.21 -23.26
C GLY A 193 -2.61 -13.76 -21.80
N TYR A 194 -1.56 -13.81 -20.96
CA TYR A 194 -1.67 -13.38 -19.56
C TYR A 194 -1.99 -11.89 -19.41
N ALA A 195 -1.50 -11.03 -20.31
CA ALA A 195 -1.77 -9.60 -20.25
C ALA A 195 -3.25 -9.29 -20.47
N GLU A 196 -3.88 -9.96 -21.43
CA GLU A 196 -5.31 -9.89 -21.73
C GLU A 196 -6.15 -10.46 -20.59
N PHE A 197 -5.72 -11.58 -19.98
CA PHE A 197 -6.32 -12.14 -18.77
C PHE A 197 -6.30 -11.13 -17.61
N LYS A 198 -5.13 -10.59 -17.28
CA LYS A 198 -4.94 -9.70 -16.12
C LYS A 198 -5.65 -8.37 -16.35
N ALA A 199 -5.54 -7.77 -17.53
CA ALA A 199 -6.26 -6.55 -17.90
C ALA A 199 -7.78 -6.76 -17.85
N GLY A 200 -8.29 -7.86 -18.43
CA GLY A 200 -9.72 -8.20 -18.41
C GLY A 200 -10.25 -8.52 -17.01
N LEU A 201 -9.40 -9.00 -16.10
CA LEU A 201 -9.73 -9.17 -14.69
C LEU A 201 -9.79 -7.82 -13.95
N TYR A 202 -8.82 -6.93 -14.21
CA TYR A 202 -8.69 -5.65 -13.50
C TYR A 202 -9.76 -4.61 -13.91
N THR A 203 -10.50 -4.80 -15.02
CA THR A 203 -11.71 -4.00 -15.33
C THR A 203 -12.81 -4.11 -14.28
N GLN A 204 -12.76 -5.09 -13.35
CA GLN A 204 -13.66 -5.11 -12.19
C GLN A 204 -13.38 -3.99 -11.19
N VAL A 205 -12.18 -3.40 -11.23
CA VAL A 205 -11.77 -2.31 -10.36
C VAL A 205 -11.82 -0.98 -11.11
N ASP A 206 -11.14 -0.90 -12.25
CA ASP A 206 -10.96 0.33 -13.02
C ASP A 206 -10.55 -0.01 -14.47
N ASP A 207 -11.23 0.56 -15.45
CA ASP A 207 -10.91 0.36 -16.87
C ASP A 207 -9.58 1.04 -17.27
N GLU A 208 -9.11 2.05 -16.52
CA GLU A 208 -7.80 2.69 -16.78
C GLU A 208 -6.62 1.72 -16.56
N PHE A 209 -6.80 0.58 -15.86
CA PHE A 209 -5.75 -0.44 -15.75
C PHE A 209 -5.45 -1.14 -17.09
N VAL A 210 -6.41 -1.23 -18.01
CA VAL A 210 -6.26 -2.01 -19.27
C VAL A 210 -5.07 -1.53 -20.10
N PRO A 211 -4.98 -0.25 -20.53
CA PRO A 211 -3.81 0.21 -21.28
C PRO A 211 -2.51 0.14 -20.46
N LEU A 212 -2.58 0.31 -19.13
CA LEU A 212 -1.41 0.28 -18.26
C LEU A 212 -0.78 -1.11 -18.10
N LEU A 213 -1.60 -2.17 -18.15
CA LEU A 213 -1.15 -3.55 -18.06
C LEU A 213 -0.75 -4.15 -19.41
N LEU A 214 -1.47 -3.81 -20.49
CA LEU A 214 -1.17 -4.32 -21.84
C LEU A 214 0.15 -3.80 -22.43
N GLN A 215 0.69 -2.69 -21.92
CA GLN A 215 2.01 -2.17 -22.31
C GLN A 215 3.20 -2.84 -21.58
N VAL A 216 2.94 -3.72 -20.60
CA VAL A 216 4.00 -4.40 -19.84
C VAL A 216 4.43 -5.65 -20.61
N THR A 217 5.56 -5.55 -21.31
CA THR A 217 6.08 -6.63 -22.18
C THR A 217 6.81 -7.73 -21.40
N ASP A 218 7.41 -7.42 -20.26
CA ASP A 218 7.97 -8.42 -19.35
C ASP A 218 6.84 -9.09 -18.56
N ARG A 219 6.62 -10.38 -18.83
CA ARG A 219 5.55 -11.17 -18.21
C ARG A 219 5.83 -11.53 -16.75
N ARG A 220 7.10 -11.58 -16.32
CA ARG A 220 7.47 -11.76 -14.90
C ARG A 220 7.16 -10.49 -14.12
N LEU A 221 7.53 -9.32 -14.65
CA LEU A 221 7.13 -8.03 -14.09
C LEU A 221 5.60 -7.91 -14.02
N LEU A 222 4.88 -8.28 -15.09
CA LEU A 222 3.42 -8.25 -15.10
C LEU A 222 2.79 -9.21 -14.07
N GLY A 223 3.45 -10.33 -13.76
CA GLY A 223 3.06 -11.23 -12.65
C GLY A 223 3.29 -10.58 -11.28
N ALA A 224 4.42 -9.91 -11.12
CA ALA A 224 4.81 -9.24 -9.88
C ALA A 224 4.02 -7.95 -9.58
N LEU A 225 3.46 -7.29 -10.60
CA LEU A 225 2.54 -6.17 -10.45
C LEU A 225 1.21 -6.63 -9.85
N GLN A 226 0.84 -6.06 -8.69
CA GLN A 226 -0.37 -6.41 -7.95
C GLN A 226 -1.24 -5.19 -7.69
N TRP A 227 -2.56 -5.37 -7.67
CA TRP A 227 -3.49 -4.29 -7.33
C TRP A 227 -3.35 -3.82 -5.88
N GLY A 228 -3.00 -2.55 -5.68
CA GLY A 228 -2.82 -1.91 -4.37
C GLY A 228 -4.10 -1.56 -3.61
N GLY A 229 -5.29 -1.84 -4.17
CA GLY A 229 -6.58 -1.61 -3.49
C GLY A 229 -7.30 -0.31 -3.83
N VAL A 230 -6.78 0.48 -4.77
CA VAL A 230 -7.38 1.73 -5.27
C VAL A 230 -7.34 1.76 -6.81
N GLY A 231 -8.21 2.54 -7.44
CA GLY A 231 -8.15 2.80 -8.89
C GLY A 231 -7.04 3.77 -9.29
N VAL A 232 -6.89 4.03 -10.58
CA VAL A 232 -5.91 4.97 -11.12
C VAL A 232 -6.27 6.40 -10.70
N GLY A 233 -5.31 7.15 -10.15
CA GLY A 233 -5.52 8.52 -9.65
C GLY A 233 -6.45 8.64 -8.43
N ALA A 234 -6.96 7.54 -7.87
CA ALA A 234 -7.94 7.57 -6.76
C ALA A 234 -7.35 8.13 -5.46
N ILE A 235 -6.04 7.95 -5.23
CA ILE A 235 -5.27 8.74 -4.26
C ILE A 235 -4.76 9.98 -4.99
N ARG A 236 -5.42 11.11 -4.73
CA ARG A 236 -5.16 12.42 -5.33
C ARG A 236 -3.79 12.93 -4.92
N GLU A 237 -2.90 13.12 -5.89
CA GLU A 237 -1.64 13.82 -5.69
C GLU A 237 -1.84 15.30 -5.32
N LEU A 238 -0.80 15.91 -4.74
CA LEU A 238 -0.70 17.36 -4.64
C LEU A 238 -0.07 17.91 -5.93
N ASN A 239 -0.66 18.95 -6.50
CA ASN A 239 -0.09 19.67 -7.65
C ASN A 239 0.12 21.13 -7.23
N GLU A 240 1.37 21.58 -7.22
CA GLU A 240 1.82 22.91 -6.76
C GLU A 240 1.16 23.33 -5.43
N PRO A 241 1.35 22.54 -4.35
CA PRO A 241 0.67 22.78 -3.08
C PRO A 241 1.00 24.15 -2.48
N ALA A 242 0.00 24.77 -1.85
CA ALA A 242 0.18 25.98 -1.06
C ALA A 242 1.24 25.79 0.04
N ARG A 243 1.96 26.85 0.36
CA ARG A 243 3.07 26.84 1.33
C ARG A 243 2.87 27.92 2.38
N ILE A 244 3.35 27.66 3.59
CA ILE A 244 3.40 28.59 4.71
C ILE A 244 4.84 28.74 5.23
N GLY A 245 5.20 29.93 5.72
CA GLY A 245 6.50 30.15 6.35
C GLY A 245 6.59 29.48 7.73
N ALA A 246 7.81 29.17 8.18
CA ALA A 246 7.99 28.48 9.47
C ALA A 246 7.37 29.21 10.68
N THR A 247 7.37 30.55 10.67
CA THR A 247 6.74 31.40 11.69
C THR A 247 5.21 31.49 11.59
N GLU A 248 4.63 31.00 10.49
CA GLU A 248 3.20 31.11 10.13
C GLU A 248 2.47 29.77 10.23
N ALA A 249 3.13 28.75 10.80
CA ALA A 249 2.62 27.39 10.95
C ALA A 249 2.20 27.06 12.39
N PRO A 250 1.14 27.69 12.96
CA PRO A 250 0.72 27.47 14.35
C PRO A 250 0.15 26.05 14.60
N TRP A 251 -0.02 25.26 13.55
CA TRP A 251 -0.49 23.88 13.61
C TRP A 251 0.63 22.84 13.57
N ALA A 252 1.89 23.26 13.39
CA ALA A 252 3.05 22.38 13.28
C ALA A 252 3.46 21.88 14.66
N GLU A 253 3.43 20.57 14.86
CA GLU A 253 3.88 19.95 16.10
C GLU A 253 5.42 19.79 16.02
N PRO A 254 6.21 20.19 17.05
CA PRO A 254 7.67 20.21 16.95
C PRO A 254 8.30 18.85 16.61
N ASP A 255 7.68 17.76 17.08
CA ASP A 255 8.06 16.36 16.86
C ASP A 255 7.31 15.69 15.68
N GLU A 256 6.56 16.46 14.88
CA GLU A 256 5.95 15.97 13.65
C GLU A 256 7.02 15.60 12.62
N ILE A 257 6.94 14.37 12.11
CA ILE A 257 7.85 13.86 11.07
C ILE A 257 7.50 14.49 9.73
N LEU A 258 8.55 14.90 9.02
CA LEU A 258 8.49 15.52 7.71
C LEU A 258 9.58 14.98 6.79
N PHE A 259 9.41 15.27 5.50
CA PHE A 259 10.42 15.06 4.48
C PHE A 259 10.92 16.42 3.99
N GLY A 260 12.18 16.73 4.28
CA GLY A 260 12.82 18.00 3.98
C GLY A 260 13.66 17.90 2.71
N THR A 261 13.54 18.88 1.82
CA THR A 261 14.37 19.01 0.61
C THR A 261 14.83 20.46 0.44
N VAL A 262 15.97 20.66 -0.22
CA VAL A 262 16.56 21.99 -0.45
C VAL A 262 16.70 22.23 -1.94
N GLY A 263 16.17 23.35 -2.42
CA GLY A 263 16.23 23.74 -3.82
C GLY A 263 17.63 24.21 -4.26
N PRO A 264 17.93 24.24 -5.57
CA PRO A 264 19.21 24.73 -6.08
C PRO A 264 19.63 26.15 -5.67
N ASN A 265 18.70 27.03 -5.29
CA ASN A 265 19.01 28.38 -4.79
C ASN A 265 19.03 28.43 -3.25
N GLY A 266 18.93 27.29 -2.58
CA GLY A 266 18.97 27.17 -1.12
C GLY A 266 17.61 27.25 -0.43
N THR A 267 16.47 27.26 -1.15
CA THR A 267 15.14 27.31 -0.52
C THR A 267 14.84 25.98 0.18
N PRO A 268 14.66 25.94 1.52
CA PRO A 268 14.31 24.73 2.25
C PRO A 268 12.79 24.54 2.24
N LEU A 269 12.33 23.36 1.81
CA LEU A 269 10.91 23.00 1.74
C LEU A 269 10.65 21.69 2.50
N ALA A 270 9.63 21.70 3.36
CA ALA A 270 9.18 20.55 4.12
C ALA A 270 7.81 20.02 3.64
N TYR A 271 7.71 18.70 3.50
CA TYR A 271 6.46 17.97 3.25
C TYR A 271 6.11 17.15 4.49
N PRO A 272 5.07 17.53 5.26
CA PRO A 272 4.75 16.83 6.51
C PRO A 272 4.18 15.43 6.26
N GLU A 273 4.65 14.41 7.01
CA GLU A 273 4.28 13.00 6.80
C GLU A 273 2.75 12.79 6.86
N ARG A 274 2.06 13.51 7.75
CA ARG A 274 0.60 13.39 7.90
C ARG A 274 -0.19 13.89 6.68
N ILE A 275 0.39 14.80 5.89
CA ILE A 275 -0.20 15.30 4.64
C ILE A 275 0.19 14.35 3.50
N ILE A 276 1.48 14.19 3.23
CA ILE A 276 1.94 13.39 2.09
C ILE A 276 1.61 11.89 2.24
N GLY A 277 1.46 11.36 3.46
CA GLY A 277 0.92 10.02 3.72
C GLY A 277 -0.58 9.83 3.45
N ARG A 278 -1.28 10.88 3.00
CA ARG A 278 -2.65 10.82 2.48
C ARG A 278 -2.73 11.02 0.97
N HIS A 279 -1.72 11.67 0.37
CA HIS A 279 -1.67 12.06 -1.04
C HIS A 279 -0.65 11.26 -1.87
N GLU A 280 0.35 10.69 -1.21
CA GLU A 280 1.44 9.84 -1.73
C GLU A 280 2.35 10.43 -2.81
N LEU A 281 1.98 11.57 -3.39
CA LEU A 281 2.68 12.26 -4.46
C LEU A 281 2.48 13.77 -4.32
N ALA A 282 3.52 14.54 -4.63
CA ALA A 282 3.43 15.98 -4.83
C ALA A 282 4.24 16.40 -6.06
N ASN A 283 3.57 16.79 -7.15
CA ASN A 283 4.21 17.45 -8.29
C ASN A 283 4.34 18.94 -7.96
N ASP A 284 5.55 19.44 -7.87
CA ASP A 284 5.84 20.78 -7.36
C ASP A 284 6.91 21.49 -8.23
N VAL A 285 7.26 22.72 -7.86
CA VAL A 285 8.35 23.51 -8.44
C VAL A 285 9.16 24.16 -7.31
N LEU A 286 10.43 23.77 -7.17
CA LEU A 286 11.33 24.28 -6.15
C LEU A 286 12.50 25.00 -6.82
N ASP A 287 12.66 26.30 -6.55
CA ASP A 287 13.68 27.16 -7.18
C ASP A 287 13.70 27.09 -8.73
N GLY A 288 12.52 26.95 -9.34
CA GLY A 288 12.35 26.82 -10.79
C GLY A 288 12.64 25.41 -11.35
N VAL A 289 13.07 24.46 -10.52
CA VAL A 289 13.16 23.04 -10.90
C VAL A 289 11.81 22.38 -10.65
N PRO A 290 11.17 21.78 -11.68
CA PRO A 290 9.99 20.96 -11.47
C PRO A 290 10.42 19.67 -10.77
N ILE A 291 9.85 19.42 -9.59
CA ILE A 291 10.14 18.22 -8.79
C ILE A 291 8.88 17.38 -8.61
N THR A 292 9.07 16.08 -8.34
CA THR A 292 8.03 15.25 -7.73
C THR A 292 8.56 14.68 -6.42
N VAL A 293 7.81 14.85 -5.33
CA VAL A 293 8.05 14.15 -4.07
C VAL A 293 7.11 12.95 -4.04
N ALA A 294 7.68 11.77 -4.10
CA ALA A 294 6.95 10.52 -4.15
C ALA A 294 7.12 9.76 -2.84
N TYR A 295 6.00 9.35 -2.25
CA TYR A 295 5.93 8.69 -0.96
C TYR A 295 5.11 7.40 -1.04
N CYS A 296 5.75 6.25 -0.82
CA CYS A 296 5.04 5.00 -0.59
C CYS A 296 4.67 4.89 0.89
N THR A 297 3.39 5.07 1.24
CA THR A 297 2.92 5.00 2.64
C THR A 297 3.15 3.62 3.24
N LEU A 298 2.89 2.55 2.49
CA LEU A 298 3.14 1.16 2.93
C LEU A 298 4.63 0.89 3.22
N CYS A 299 5.51 1.55 2.49
CA CYS A 299 6.97 1.40 2.61
C CYS A 299 7.59 2.36 3.64
N ARG A 300 6.82 3.34 4.11
CA ARG A 300 7.31 4.57 4.75
C ARG A 300 8.50 5.19 3.99
N ALA A 301 8.43 5.19 2.66
CA ALA A 301 9.57 5.51 1.82
C ALA A 301 9.37 6.77 0.98
N VAL A 302 10.26 7.75 1.14
CA VAL A 302 10.24 9.02 0.41
C VAL A 302 11.40 9.14 -0.58
N ARG A 303 11.09 9.69 -1.75
CA ARG A 303 12.05 10.06 -2.80
C ARG A 303 11.65 11.40 -3.38
N THR A 304 12.63 12.23 -3.72
CA THR A 304 12.41 13.47 -4.48
C THR A 304 13.14 13.35 -5.80
N TYR A 305 12.47 13.67 -6.91
CA TYR A 305 13.05 13.59 -8.25
C TYR A 305 12.85 14.89 -9.02
N ASP A 306 13.81 15.24 -9.87
CA ASP A 306 13.58 16.16 -10.99
C ASP A 306 12.68 15.44 -12.01
N ARG A 307 11.48 15.95 -12.25
CA ARG A 307 10.48 15.30 -13.12
C ARG A 307 10.69 15.60 -14.61
N ARG A 308 11.89 16.00 -15.02
CA ARG A 308 12.25 16.21 -16.44
C ARG A 308 12.95 14.99 -17.04
N VAL A 309 12.37 14.44 -18.11
CA VAL A 309 12.89 13.29 -18.87
C VAL A 309 12.83 13.61 -20.36
N ASP A 310 13.95 13.43 -21.07
CA ASP A 310 14.07 13.72 -22.51
C ASP A 310 13.49 15.09 -22.94
N GLY A 311 13.75 16.14 -22.16
CA GLY A 311 13.28 17.50 -22.41
C GLY A 311 11.79 17.77 -22.09
N ARG A 312 11.04 16.77 -21.64
CA ARG A 312 9.64 16.89 -21.19
C ARG A 312 9.58 16.97 -19.67
N THR A 313 8.73 17.84 -19.15
CA THR A 313 8.36 17.87 -17.73
C THR A 313 7.16 16.95 -17.54
N LEU A 314 7.32 15.90 -16.74
CA LEU A 314 6.26 14.93 -16.44
C LEU A 314 5.39 15.39 -15.26
N THR A 315 4.19 14.85 -15.13
CA THR A 315 3.31 14.95 -13.96
C THR A 315 2.85 13.55 -13.55
N PHE A 316 3.03 13.21 -12.27
CA PHE A 316 2.78 11.85 -11.78
C PHE A 316 1.47 11.77 -10.99
N ARG A 317 0.73 10.68 -11.21
CA ARG A 317 -0.42 10.28 -10.37
C ARG A 317 -0.24 8.85 -9.85
N THR A 318 -1.06 8.47 -8.88
CA THR A 318 -1.04 7.12 -8.31
C THR A 318 -1.55 6.11 -9.34
N SER A 319 -0.78 5.07 -9.68
CA SER A 319 -1.24 4.04 -10.64
C SER A 319 -2.27 3.08 -10.05
N GLY A 320 -2.30 2.90 -8.73
CA GLY A 320 -3.07 1.85 -8.06
C GLY A 320 -2.40 0.46 -8.12
N LEU A 321 -1.22 0.33 -8.75
CA LEU A 321 -0.39 -0.89 -8.77
C LEU A 321 0.74 -0.82 -7.74
N LEU A 322 1.16 -1.99 -7.28
CA LEU A 322 2.31 -2.21 -6.42
C LEU A 322 3.25 -3.24 -7.06
N LEU A 323 4.56 -3.07 -6.87
CA LEU A 323 5.60 -4.06 -7.16
C LEU A 323 6.29 -4.41 -5.83
N TYR A 324 6.19 -5.65 -5.37
CA TYR A 324 6.71 -6.09 -4.06
C TYR A 324 6.27 -5.19 -2.89
N SER A 325 4.97 -4.92 -2.81
CA SER A 325 4.34 -3.96 -1.89
C SER A 325 4.83 -2.50 -2.00
N ASN A 326 5.70 -2.16 -2.96
CA ASN A 326 6.17 -0.81 -3.22
C ASN A 326 5.33 -0.09 -4.30
N LYS A 327 5.11 1.21 -4.14
CA LYS A 327 4.26 2.04 -5.00
C LYS A 327 4.77 2.07 -6.44
N VAL A 328 3.88 1.83 -7.39
CA VAL A 328 4.10 2.17 -8.80
C VAL A 328 3.34 3.47 -9.11
N MET A 329 4.03 4.40 -9.76
CA MET A 329 3.48 5.67 -10.24
C MET A 329 3.14 5.56 -11.73
N VAL A 330 2.32 6.47 -12.24
CA VAL A 330 2.09 6.63 -13.69
C VAL A 330 2.23 8.10 -14.05
N ASP A 331 2.91 8.41 -15.16
CA ASP A 331 2.98 9.77 -15.70
C ASP A 331 1.80 10.07 -16.63
N ASN A 332 1.29 11.30 -16.62
CA ASN A 332 0.14 11.69 -17.42
C ASN A 332 0.49 11.90 -18.90
N GLU A 333 1.75 12.19 -19.23
CA GLU A 333 2.19 12.60 -20.56
C GLU A 333 2.39 11.42 -21.52
N THR A 334 2.70 10.24 -21.00
CA THR A 334 2.97 9.02 -21.77
C THR A 334 2.29 7.77 -21.21
N SER A 335 1.71 7.84 -20.01
CA SER A 335 1.15 6.67 -19.29
C SER A 335 2.18 5.57 -18.98
N SER A 336 3.49 5.90 -18.94
CA SER A 336 4.51 4.93 -18.52
C SER A 336 4.36 4.63 -17.03
N LEU A 337 4.69 3.39 -16.63
CA LEU A 337 4.70 2.98 -15.22
C LEU A 337 6.10 3.19 -14.65
N TRP A 338 6.18 3.75 -13.45
CA TRP A 338 7.44 4.10 -12.79
C TRP A 338 7.53 3.50 -11.39
N GLN A 339 8.67 2.91 -11.05
CA GLN A 339 8.94 2.45 -9.69
C GLN A 339 9.22 3.67 -8.78
N GLN A 340 8.46 3.85 -7.70
CA GLN A 340 8.60 5.01 -6.82
C GLN A 340 9.97 5.10 -6.12
N LEU A 341 10.53 3.98 -5.68
CA LEU A 341 11.74 3.95 -4.87
C LEU A 341 13.03 4.07 -5.67
N THR A 342 13.05 3.53 -6.90
CA THR A 342 14.22 3.60 -7.80
C THR A 342 14.15 4.78 -8.77
N GLY A 343 12.95 5.24 -9.13
CA GLY A 343 12.75 6.29 -10.13
C GLY A 343 12.88 5.80 -11.58
N GLU A 344 12.92 4.48 -11.80
CA GLU A 344 12.98 3.88 -13.13
C GLU A 344 11.57 3.72 -13.74
N ALA A 345 11.43 4.01 -15.03
CA ALA A 345 10.27 3.62 -15.82
C ALA A 345 10.33 2.12 -16.13
N ILE A 346 9.45 1.34 -15.52
CA ILE A 346 9.41 -0.13 -15.62
C ILE A 346 8.57 -0.64 -16.79
N ALA A 347 7.66 0.18 -17.35
CA ALA A 347 6.87 -0.17 -18.53
C ALA A 347 6.35 1.06 -19.29
N GLY A 348 5.92 0.86 -20.53
CA GLY A 348 5.36 1.91 -21.38
C GLY A 348 6.38 2.70 -22.22
N PRO A 349 5.98 3.80 -22.86
CA PRO A 349 6.81 4.53 -23.83
C PRO A 349 8.15 5.06 -23.32
N LEU A 350 8.34 5.18 -22.00
CA LEU A 350 9.57 5.63 -21.36
C LEU A 350 10.36 4.51 -20.67
N ALA A 351 10.01 3.23 -20.87
CA ALA A 351 10.68 2.11 -20.19
C ALA A 351 12.22 2.16 -20.27
N GLY A 352 12.89 1.89 -19.14
CA GLY A 352 14.34 1.99 -18.97
C GLY A 352 14.88 3.43 -18.81
N LYS A 353 14.01 4.44 -18.76
CA LYS A 353 14.39 5.82 -18.38
C LYS A 353 14.47 5.96 -16.87
N GLN A 354 15.40 6.80 -16.42
CA GLN A 354 15.70 7.02 -15.02
C GLN A 354 15.41 8.48 -14.62
N LEU A 355 14.62 8.67 -13.57
CA LEU A 355 14.46 9.97 -12.93
C LEU A 355 15.72 10.36 -12.17
N ARG A 356 16.07 11.65 -12.20
CA ARG A 356 17.23 12.18 -11.46
C ARG A 356 16.82 12.49 -10.02
N GLU A 357 17.26 11.65 -9.09
CA GLU A 357 16.98 11.83 -7.66
C GLU A 357 17.64 13.13 -7.11
N LEU A 358 16.97 13.72 -6.13
CA LEU A 358 17.35 14.94 -5.41
C LEU A 358 17.38 14.62 -3.90
N PRO A 359 18.22 15.30 -3.10
CA PRO A 359 18.29 15.06 -1.67
C PRO A 359 16.93 15.21 -0.97
N VAL A 360 16.61 14.24 -0.11
CA VAL A 360 15.48 14.30 0.82
C VAL A 360 15.87 13.71 2.17
N GLU A 361 15.61 14.45 3.24
CA GLU A 361 15.87 14.05 4.63
C GLU A 361 14.55 13.66 5.31
N THR A 362 14.55 12.59 6.11
CA THR A 362 13.47 12.33 7.09
C THR A 362 13.90 12.87 8.45
N THR A 363 13.16 13.82 8.99
CA THR A 363 13.46 14.46 10.29
C THR A 363 12.16 15.00 10.92
N THR A 364 12.25 15.72 12.04
CA THR A 364 11.13 16.48 12.62
C THR A 364 11.17 17.96 12.30
N TRP A 365 10.03 18.64 12.50
CA TRP A 365 9.88 20.08 12.30
C TRP A 365 10.84 20.92 13.16
N ALA A 366 11.10 20.52 14.41
CA ALA A 366 12.03 21.20 15.29
C ALA A 366 13.48 21.16 14.78
N ASP A 367 13.98 19.98 14.40
CA ASP A 367 15.34 19.84 13.87
C ASP A 367 15.47 20.54 12.49
N TRP A 368 14.48 20.38 11.61
CA TRP A 368 14.48 21.02 10.30
C TRP A 368 14.56 22.55 10.41
N THR A 369 13.70 23.17 11.23
CA THR A 369 13.68 24.65 11.38
C THR A 369 14.87 25.20 12.15
N ALA A 370 15.46 24.43 13.07
CA ALA A 370 16.71 24.81 13.73
C ALA A 370 17.89 24.90 12.75
N ARG A 371 17.93 24.01 11.74
CA ARG A 371 18.94 24.01 10.67
C ARG A 371 18.59 24.98 9.53
N HIS A 372 17.30 25.19 9.28
CA HIS A 372 16.76 25.97 8.16
C HIS A 372 15.73 27.00 8.64
N PRO A 373 16.13 28.13 9.25
CA PRO A 373 15.19 29.13 9.79
C PRO A 373 14.29 29.80 8.74
N SER A 374 14.67 29.76 7.47
CA SER A 374 13.90 30.25 6.32
C SER A 374 13.00 29.17 5.68
N ALA A 375 12.85 28.01 6.31
CA ALA A 375 12.07 26.92 5.76
C ALA A 375 10.60 27.31 5.51
N VAL A 376 10.09 26.87 4.37
CA VAL A 376 8.66 26.83 4.07
C VAL A 376 8.15 25.40 4.18
N MET A 377 6.86 25.24 4.43
CA MET A 377 6.22 23.94 4.60
C MET A 377 4.95 23.88 3.76
N VAL A 378 4.64 22.71 3.20
CA VAL A 378 3.36 22.45 2.53
C VAL A 378 2.21 22.62 3.50
N ASP A 379 1.23 23.46 3.14
CA ASP A 379 0.03 23.69 3.94
C ASP A 379 -1.03 22.59 3.73
N ARG A 380 -1.98 22.50 4.67
CA ARG A 380 -3.08 21.55 4.61
C ARG A 380 -3.93 21.80 3.35
N PRO A 381 -4.07 20.82 2.45
CA PRO A 381 -4.86 20.97 1.23
C PRO A 381 -6.32 21.33 1.53
N PRO A 382 -6.97 22.14 0.67
CA PRO A 382 -8.40 22.39 0.80
C PRO A 382 -9.19 21.08 0.65
N PRO A 383 -10.39 20.98 1.27
CA PRO A 383 -11.24 19.82 1.09
C PRO A 383 -11.57 19.58 -0.39
N PHE A 384 -11.44 18.33 -0.84
CA PHE A 384 -11.57 17.96 -2.25
C PHE A 384 -12.97 17.45 -2.63
N ILE A 385 -13.81 17.16 -1.63
CA ILE A 385 -15.24 16.86 -1.78
C ILE A 385 -15.99 17.64 -0.70
N ILE A 386 -17.16 18.18 -1.05
CA ILE A 386 -18.17 18.64 -0.08
C ILE A 386 -19.30 17.63 -0.10
N ASP A 387 -19.69 17.10 1.06
CA ASP A 387 -20.85 16.24 1.19
C ASP A 387 -22.12 17.01 0.74
N PRO A 388 -22.84 16.55 -0.30
CA PRO A 388 -23.99 17.28 -0.83
C PRO A 388 -25.23 17.22 0.08
N GLU A 389 -25.30 16.29 1.03
CA GLU A 389 -26.40 16.17 1.98
C GLU A 389 -26.16 16.98 3.26
N THR A 390 -24.92 16.97 3.78
CA THR A 390 -24.59 17.62 5.06
C THR A 390 -23.89 18.98 4.91
N GLY A 391 -23.36 19.29 3.71
CA GLY A 391 -22.49 20.46 3.48
C GLY A 391 -21.13 20.37 4.17
N VAL A 392 -20.81 19.24 4.83
CA VAL A 392 -19.54 19.05 5.54
C VAL A 392 -18.43 18.79 4.53
N PRO A 393 -17.29 19.50 4.60
CA PRO A 393 -16.16 19.20 3.74
C PRO A 393 -15.55 17.84 4.11
N ILE A 394 -15.51 16.92 3.14
CA ILE A 394 -14.80 15.65 3.29
C ILE A 394 -13.33 15.92 3.00
N THR A 395 -12.52 15.78 4.04
CA THR A 395 -11.07 15.90 4.00
C THR A 395 -10.45 14.69 4.69
N TYR A 396 -9.17 14.44 4.42
CA TYR A 396 -8.45 13.39 5.12
C TYR A 396 -8.24 13.76 6.60
N ASP A 397 -8.20 12.75 7.46
CA ASP A 397 -7.73 12.92 8.83
C ASP A 397 -6.20 13.12 8.83
N TYR A 398 -5.79 14.39 8.83
CA TYR A 398 -4.40 14.84 8.93
C TYR A 398 -3.90 14.97 10.37
N ARG A 399 -4.39 14.16 11.34
CA ARG A 399 -3.69 14.03 12.63
C ARG A 399 -2.36 13.28 12.43
N PRO A 400 -1.26 13.64 13.13
CA PRO A 400 -0.01 12.90 13.04
C PRO A 400 -0.22 11.40 13.32
N GLY A 401 0.41 10.55 12.51
CA GLY A 401 0.27 9.09 12.61
C GLY A 401 -1.11 8.51 12.26
N ALA A 402 -2.11 9.30 11.84
CA ALA A 402 -3.45 8.79 11.50
C ALA A 402 -3.54 8.11 10.12
N ALA A 403 -2.58 8.35 9.23
CA ALA A 403 -2.45 7.62 7.97
C ALA A 403 -1.98 6.18 8.25
N LEU A 404 -2.78 5.18 7.85
CA LEU A 404 -2.49 3.75 8.01
C LEU A 404 -2.03 3.33 9.43
N ALA A 405 -2.55 3.96 10.48
CA ALA A 405 -2.12 3.71 11.86
C ALA A 405 -2.15 2.22 12.27
N SER A 406 -3.19 1.50 11.83
CA SER A 406 -3.35 0.06 12.08
C SER A 406 -2.36 -0.83 11.33
N TYR A 407 -1.82 -0.37 10.18
CA TYR A 407 -0.74 -1.03 9.45
C TYR A 407 0.61 -0.83 10.16
N PHE A 408 0.93 0.40 10.55
CA PHE A 408 2.20 0.72 11.21
C PHE A 408 2.32 0.11 12.62
N ALA A 409 1.20 -0.16 13.29
CA ALA A 409 1.17 -0.84 14.58
C ALA A 409 1.48 -2.37 14.53
N SER A 410 1.70 -2.93 13.34
CA SER A 410 1.94 -4.37 13.12
C SER A 410 3.13 -4.61 12.18
N GLN A 411 3.83 -5.73 12.34
CA GLN A 411 4.82 -6.20 11.35
C GLN A 411 4.17 -6.92 10.17
N GLU A 412 2.88 -7.30 10.26
CA GLU A 412 2.13 -7.91 9.15
C GLU A 412 2.10 -6.97 7.93
N LEU A 413 2.43 -7.51 6.75
CA LEU A 413 2.29 -6.83 5.47
C LEU A 413 0.87 -7.04 4.91
N TRP A 414 0.46 -6.19 3.98
CA TRP A 414 -0.84 -6.32 3.28
C TRP A 414 -0.70 -6.82 1.84
N PHE A 415 0.54 -6.86 1.32
CA PHE A 415 0.85 -7.27 -0.04
C PHE A 415 2.12 -8.13 -0.05
N PRO A 416 2.27 -9.03 -1.04
CA PRO A 416 3.40 -9.95 -1.11
C PRO A 416 4.67 -9.19 -1.46
N VAL A 417 5.79 -9.71 -0.99
CA VAL A 417 7.14 -9.17 -1.14
C VAL A 417 8.09 -10.32 -1.47
N LEU A 418 9.33 -10.01 -1.86
CA LEU A 418 10.39 -11.03 -1.96
C LEU A 418 10.85 -11.48 -0.56
N ALA A 419 11.47 -12.67 -0.47
CA ALA A 419 12.06 -13.21 0.74
C ALA A 419 13.08 -12.21 1.33
N THR A 420 12.66 -11.54 2.39
CA THR A 420 13.45 -10.51 3.06
C THR A 420 14.20 -11.15 4.24
N PRO A 421 15.54 -10.98 4.36
CA PRO A 421 16.32 -11.52 5.47
C PRO A 421 15.81 -11.04 6.84
N ASP A 422 15.73 -11.96 7.79
CA ASP A 422 15.20 -11.76 9.15
C ASP A 422 16.15 -11.02 10.10
N HIS A 423 17.23 -10.43 9.58
CA HIS A 423 18.19 -9.61 10.32
C HIS A 423 17.57 -8.37 10.97
N PHE A 424 16.46 -7.87 10.39
CA PHE A 424 15.68 -6.77 10.91
C PHE A 424 14.18 -7.12 10.81
N PRO A 425 13.32 -6.53 11.67
CA PRO A 425 11.89 -6.50 11.42
C PRO A 425 11.58 -5.98 10.02
N LEU A 426 10.56 -6.53 9.34
CA LEU A 426 10.19 -6.13 7.98
C LEU A 426 10.00 -4.62 7.85
N LYS A 427 9.40 -3.99 8.87
CA LYS A 427 9.16 -2.53 8.96
C LYS A 427 10.20 -1.77 9.80
N GLU A 428 11.43 -2.28 9.89
CA GLU A 428 12.56 -1.51 10.43
C GLU A 428 12.81 -0.30 9.50
N PRO A 429 12.86 0.94 10.02
CA PRO A 429 13.26 2.11 9.24
C PRO A 429 14.74 2.03 8.88
N MET A 430 15.03 1.94 7.58
CA MET A 430 16.38 1.94 7.03
C MET A 430 16.62 3.26 6.31
N ALA A 431 17.72 3.95 6.63
CA ALA A 431 18.23 4.99 5.77
C ALA A 431 19.16 4.35 4.71
N THR A 432 19.07 4.80 3.47
CA THR A 432 19.44 4.05 2.27
C THR A 432 20.21 4.91 1.27
N ILE A 433 21.19 4.32 0.59
CA ILE A 433 21.93 4.93 -0.51
C ILE A 433 22.19 3.93 -1.65
N ALA A 434 22.22 4.46 -2.87
CA ALA A 434 22.73 3.78 -4.06
C ALA A 434 23.97 4.53 -4.57
N LEU A 435 25.12 3.86 -4.64
CA LEU A 435 26.39 4.47 -5.01
C LEU A 435 27.20 3.54 -5.93
N GLY A 436 27.44 3.96 -7.17
CA GLY A 436 28.21 3.18 -8.14
C GLY A 436 27.61 1.81 -8.49
N GLY A 437 26.28 1.69 -8.46
CA GLY A 437 25.59 0.40 -8.65
C GLY A 437 25.70 -0.55 -7.44
N ARG A 438 26.02 -0.04 -6.25
CA ARG A 438 25.96 -0.75 -4.98
C ARG A 438 24.91 -0.13 -4.07
N HIS A 439 24.17 -0.99 -3.37
CA HIS A 439 23.11 -0.61 -2.46
C HIS A 439 23.57 -0.80 -1.01
N PHE A 440 23.26 0.17 -0.15
CA PHE A 440 23.59 0.08 1.27
C PHE A 440 22.47 0.65 2.14
N ALA A 441 22.17 -0.04 3.24
CA ALA A 441 21.14 0.32 4.20
C ALA A 441 21.67 0.38 5.64
N VAL A 442 21.21 1.36 6.42
CA VAL A 442 21.56 1.50 7.85
C VAL A 442 20.27 1.55 8.67
N SER A 443 20.15 0.70 9.70
CA SER A 443 19.03 0.80 10.65
C SER A 443 19.10 2.15 11.36
N VAL A 444 18.03 2.95 11.25
CA VAL A 444 17.97 4.28 11.85
C VAL A 444 18.09 4.19 13.36
N ALA A 445 17.33 3.28 14.00
CA ALA A 445 17.36 3.05 15.44
C ALA A 445 18.71 2.48 15.95
N ALA A 446 19.53 1.87 15.08
CA ALA A 446 20.91 1.52 15.40
C ALA A 446 21.87 2.70 15.24
N LEU A 447 21.67 3.54 14.23
CA LEU A 447 22.51 4.70 13.96
C LEU A 447 22.31 5.79 15.03
N GLU A 448 21.07 6.07 15.44
CA GLU A 448 20.71 6.96 16.56
C GLU A 448 21.54 6.63 17.82
N ARG A 449 21.73 5.35 18.12
CA ARG A 449 22.50 4.88 19.30
C ARG A 449 24.02 4.99 19.13
N ALA A 450 24.52 5.02 17.90
CA ALA A 450 25.95 5.16 17.60
C ALA A 450 26.37 6.62 17.32
N GLY A 451 25.43 7.49 16.97
CA GLY A 451 25.66 8.86 16.52
C GLY A 451 26.14 8.92 15.06
N GLU A 452 27.26 8.26 14.74
CA GLU A 452 27.75 8.09 13.38
C GLU A 452 28.44 6.73 13.17
N VAL A 453 28.49 6.28 11.91
CA VAL A 453 29.28 5.12 11.49
C VAL A 453 29.96 5.40 10.15
N THR A 454 31.22 4.99 10.02
CA THR A 454 31.91 4.96 8.72
C THR A 454 31.92 3.54 8.17
N VAL A 455 31.45 3.39 6.93
CA VAL A 455 31.33 2.12 6.21
C VAL A 455 31.98 2.23 4.83
N ARG A 456 32.24 1.07 4.21
CA ARG A 456 32.64 1.01 2.80
C ARG A 456 31.46 0.62 1.95
N VAL A 457 31.20 1.37 0.89
CA VAL A 457 30.21 1.05 -0.14
C VAL A 457 30.97 0.97 -1.46
N GLY A 458 31.29 -0.25 -1.89
CA GLY A 458 32.23 -0.50 -2.98
C GLY A 458 33.65 0.01 -2.68
N ASP A 459 34.17 0.87 -3.56
CA ASP A 459 35.47 1.52 -3.40
C ASP A 459 35.43 2.74 -2.45
N ARG A 460 34.25 3.34 -2.25
CA ARG A 460 34.05 4.57 -1.47
C ARG A 460 33.96 4.33 0.04
N SER A 461 34.47 5.31 0.79
CA SER A 461 34.28 5.40 2.25
C SER A 461 33.17 6.40 2.53
N VAL A 462 32.09 5.95 3.16
CA VAL A 462 30.89 6.73 3.43
C VAL A 462 30.66 6.81 4.93
N ARG A 463 30.38 8.01 5.43
CA ARG A 463 29.98 8.23 6.82
C ARG A 463 28.49 8.51 6.88
N ALA A 464 27.74 7.61 7.54
CA ALA A 464 26.36 7.85 7.90
C ALA A 464 26.32 8.53 9.28
N VAL A 465 25.56 9.62 9.40
CA VAL A 465 25.39 10.41 10.62
C VAL A 465 23.90 10.43 10.95
N ALA A 466 23.54 10.12 12.20
CA ALA A 466 22.15 10.20 12.66
C ALA A 466 21.66 11.66 12.61
N ILE A 467 20.43 11.86 12.11
CA ILE A 467 19.70 13.12 12.22
C ILE A 467 18.29 12.83 12.74
N ASP A 468 18.06 13.03 14.03
CA ASP A 468 16.77 12.83 14.71
C ASP A 468 16.02 11.53 14.33
N ARG A 469 15.19 11.54 13.27
CA ARG A 469 14.40 10.38 12.78
C ARG A 469 14.92 9.70 11.52
N GLY A 470 16.15 10.00 11.10
CA GLY A 470 16.77 9.48 9.89
C GLY A 470 18.29 9.58 9.89
N ALA A 471 18.89 9.67 8.70
CA ALA A 471 20.34 9.78 8.54
C ALA A 471 20.73 10.68 7.38
N ARG A 472 21.93 11.27 7.46
CA ARG A 472 22.64 11.91 6.35
C ARG A 472 23.86 11.07 6.00
N PHE A 473 24.18 10.98 4.72
CA PHE A 473 25.34 10.23 4.22
C PHE A 473 26.35 11.19 3.59
N LEU A 474 27.60 11.12 4.04
CA LEU A 474 28.69 11.98 3.58
C LEU A 474 29.79 11.13 2.94
N ASP A 475 30.32 11.54 1.80
CA ASP A 475 31.59 11.00 1.30
C ASP A 475 32.74 11.46 2.22
N VAL A 476 33.53 10.52 2.73
CA VAL A 476 34.62 10.83 3.67
C VAL A 476 35.79 11.56 3.01
N THR A 477 35.96 11.44 1.69
CA THR A 477 37.07 12.03 0.92
C THR A 477 36.77 13.47 0.52
N THR A 478 35.56 13.75 0.05
CA THR A 478 35.17 15.08 -0.44
C THR A 478 34.40 15.90 0.60
N GLY A 479 33.86 15.27 1.65
CA GLY A 479 32.93 15.89 2.59
C GLY A 479 31.54 16.20 1.99
N ALA A 480 31.31 15.84 0.72
CA ALA A 480 30.04 16.11 0.05
C ALA A 480 28.94 15.19 0.57
N GLU A 481 27.74 15.74 0.68
CA GLU A 481 26.54 14.97 0.97
C GLU A 481 26.11 14.14 -0.23
N LEU A 482 25.72 12.90 0.05
CA LEU A 482 25.25 11.93 -0.91
C LEU A 482 23.72 11.97 -0.96
N VAL A 483 23.16 11.76 -2.14
CA VAL A 483 21.71 11.51 -2.26
C VAL A 483 21.37 10.23 -1.52
N SER A 484 20.38 10.33 -0.64
CA SER A 484 19.92 9.26 0.23
C SER A 484 18.42 9.41 0.45
N GLY A 485 17.81 8.42 1.08
CA GLY A 485 16.48 8.54 1.65
C GLY A 485 16.17 7.39 2.58
N GLN A 486 14.90 7.24 2.94
CA GLN A 486 14.46 6.28 3.96
C GLN A 486 13.43 5.33 3.36
N ALA A 487 13.42 4.08 3.84
CA ALA A 487 12.42 3.07 3.50
C ALA A 487 12.37 1.99 4.59
N PHE A 488 11.28 1.24 4.69
CA PHE A 488 11.24 0.01 5.47
C PHE A 488 12.11 -1.09 4.83
N TRP A 489 12.70 -1.94 5.67
CA TRP A 489 13.62 -3.00 5.26
C TRP A 489 13.08 -3.88 4.13
N PHE A 490 11.83 -4.37 4.23
CA PHE A 490 11.21 -5.17 3.17
C PHE A 490 11.15 -4.44 1.82
N ALA A 491 10.90 -3.13 1.84
CA ALA A 491 10.64 -2.33 0.65
C ALA A 491 11.93 -1.95 -0.07
N TRP A 492 13.00 -1.70 0.68
CA TRP A 492 14.34 -1.51 0.12
C TRP A 492 14.90 -2.83 -0.40
N TYR A 493 14.89 -3.88 0.41
CA TYR A 493 15.45 -5.19 0.03
C TYR A 493 14.71 -5.80 -1.18
N GLY A 494 13.38 -5.65 -1.25
CA GLY A 494 12.58 -6.14 -2.38
C GLY A 494 12.93 -5.54 -3.74
N LEU A 495 13.63 -4.41 -3.79
CA LEU A 495 14.12 -3.77 -5.02
C LEU A 495 15.66 -3.77 -5.13
N HIS A 496 16.35 -4.00 -4.02
CA HIS A 496 17.81 -4.03 -3.91
C HIS A 496 18.28 -5.25 -3.09
N PRO A 497 18.05 -6.49 -3.56
CA PRO A 497 18.37 -7.70 -2.81
C PRO A 497 19.89 -7.96 -2.67
N ASP A 498 20.72 -7.21 -3.40
CA ASP A 498 22.18 -7.20 -3.28
C ASP A 498 22.70 -6.20 -2.23
N THR A 499 21.82 -5.52 -1.50
CA THR A 499 22.19 -4.49 -0.52
C THR A 499 23.10 -5.05 0.58
N ASP A 500 24.18 -4.34 0.88
CA ASP A 500 24.87 -4.48 2.17
C ASP A 500 24.09 -3.71 3.25
N TRP A 501 24.33 -4.01 4.53
CA TRP A 501 23.65 -3.33 5.63
C TRP A 501 24.51 -3.16 6.89
N TRP A 502 24.12 -2.23 7.75
CA TRP A 502 24.64 -2.06 9.10
C TRP A 502 23.51 -1.84 10.13
N PRO A 503 23.62 -2.36 11.37
CA PRO A 503 24.71 -3.21 11.87
C PRO A 503 24.65 -4.61 11.25
N ARG A 504 25.82 -5.18 10.96
CA ARG A 504 25.92 -6.63 10.76
C ARG A 504 25.92 -7.28 12.13
N THR A 505 24.87 -8.02 12.45
CA THR A 505 24.91 -8.97 13.56
C THR A 505 25.99 -10.01 13.28
N ALA A 506 26.84 -10.29 14.27
CA ALA A 506 27.69 -11.47 14.22
C ALA A 506 26.78 -12.71 14.25
N LYS A 507 27.00 -13.65 13.33
CA LYS A 507 26.33 -14.96 13.32
C LYS A 507 26.81 -15.84 14.48
#